data_AF-A0A165GTP7-F1
#
_entry.id   AF-A0A165GTP7-F1
#
_cell.length_a   1.000
_cell.length_b   1.000
_cell.length_c   1.000
_cell.angle_alpha   90.00
_cell.angle_beta   90.00
_cell.angle_gamma   90.00
#
_symmetry.space_group_name_H-M   'P 1'
#
loop_
_entity.id
_entity.type
_entity.pdbx_description
1 polymer ?
#
loop_
_entity_poly.entity_id
_entity_poly.type
_entity_poly.pdbx_seq_one_letter_code
_entity_poly.pdbx_strand_id
1 'polypeptide(L)'
;MSPELHERYVCIPEVITASGKRVERKRGGPQSKTKENNIWAIGMLIFHMFSGTIPWGTDMDVLEIVARHKEGQRPRCEGKRSLERGLNFSLWRLALDCLLPLPRHRPSIQSVQASLRTPTLALSVAPAQLQRTVLEEVPDLSHEVKAVSAAPTGFSGTGRLSHMAHWAPCEINPLVRKVCLSRKDDTHLVNSDGWSTELLREILPWRRVRHNNLVPLLGICKMDTRWYAVSPYWENTYHTWRRDNEGRTPFRERLLIILRDVASALQFLHDQAPLPIVHGGVRVDNLYIPPMPTLDSDEDTLCACLGDFRQMRHVGTTETEPLRQDLIDFAAMYRELLGTCYRFPGDGPSDKPRVSAINKVYIGCVRGNVSASGLLDLLSGLVAEAQRGGLGQSDE
;
A
#
# COMPACT_ATOMS: atom_id res chain seq x y z
N MET A 1 -3.85 -25.68 -10.78
CA MET A 1 -4.51 -24.78 -11.75
C MET A 1 -4.92 -25.57 -12.99
N SER A 2 -6.17 -25.45 -13.47
CA SER A 2 -6.59 -26.13 -14.71
C SER A 2 -5.87 -25.50 -15.93
N PRO A 3 -5.66 -26.25 -17.03
CA PRO A 3 -5.04 -25.72 -18.25
C PRO A 3 -5.78 -24.49 -18.81
N GLU A 4 -7.10 -24.45 -18.67
CA GLU A 4 -7.98 -23.38 -19.15
C GLU A 4 -7.77 -22.06 -18.38
N LEU A 5 -7.60 -22.15 -17.05
CA LEU A 5 -7.22 -21.00 -16.21
C LEU A 5 -5.79 -20.53 -16.53
N HIS A 6 -4.87 -21.45 -16.81
CA HIS A 6 -3.51 -21.08 -17.19
C HIS A 6 -3.47 -20.28 -18.50
N GLU A 7 -4.19 -20.74 -19.53
CA GLU A 7 -4.24 -20.05 -20.82
C GLU A 7 -4.91 -18.66 -20.74
N ARG A 8 -5.93 -18.51 -19.90
CA ARG A 8 -6.69 -17.26 -19.77
C ARG A 8 -5.90 -16.13 -19.09
N TYR A 9 -5.07 -16.44 -18.09
CA TYR A 9 -4.41 -15.42 -17.25
C TYR A 9 -2.92 -15.19 -17.56
N VAL A 10 -2.24 -16.12 -18.24
CA VAL A 10 -0.86 -15.90 -18.71
C VAL A 10 -0.81 -14.91 -19.87
N CYS A 11 -1.90 -14.74 -20.61
CA CYS A 11 -1.99 -13.84 -21.77
C CYS A 11 -2.31 -12.37 -21.43
N ILE A 12 -2.53 -12.04 -20.15
CA ILE A 12 -2.86 -10.66 -19.71
C ILE A 12 -1.83 -9.61 -20.21
N PRO A 13 -0.50 -9.86 -20.18
CA PRO A 13 0.48 -8.90 -20.68
C PRO A 13 0.30 -8.52 -22.16
N GLU A 14 -0.11 -9.47 -23.01
CA GLU A 14 -0.31 -9.23 -24.45
C GLU A 14 -1.51 -8.30 -24.68
N VAL A 15 -2.60 -8.49 -23.90
CA VAL A 15 -3.82 -7.66 -23.95
C VAL A 15 -3.56 -6.23 -23.44
N ILE A 16 -2.67 -6.06 -22.45
CA ILE A 16 -2.27 -4.73 -21.95
C ILE A 16 -1.54 -3.93 -23.03
N THR A 17 -0.65 -4.56 -23.79
CA THR A 17 0.12 -3.91 -24.86
C THR A 17 -0.69 -3.63 -26.13
N ALA A 18 -1.72 -4.43 -26.41
CA ALA A 18 -2.50 -4.35 -27.64
C ALA A 18 -3.77 -3.49 -27.47
N SER A 19 -3.61 -2.19 -27.18
CA SER A 19 -4.62 -1.11 -27.33
C SER A 19 -6.11 -1.46 -27.04
N GLY A 20 -6.40 -2.37 -26.09
CA GLY A 20 -7.77 -2.76 -25.72
C GLY A 20 -8.58 -3.51 -26.78
N LYS A 21 -8.00 -4.00 -27.88
CA LYS A 21 -8.73 -4.84 -28.85
C LYS A 21 -8.65 -6.31 -28.44
N ARG A 22 -9.81 -7.00 -28.42
CA ARG A 22 -9.91 -8.44 -28.21
C ARG A 22 -9.04 -9.14 -29.26
N VAL A 23 -7.88 -9.65 -28.85
CA VAL A 23 -7.09 -10.53 -29.72
C VAL A 23 -7.80 -11.87 -29.71
N GLU A 24 -8.70 -12.08 -30.67
CA GLU A 24 -9.22 -13.42 -30.95
C GLU A 24 -8.06 -14.28 -31.46
N ARG A 25 -7.47 -15.06 -30.56
CA ARG A 25 -6.50 -16.08 -30.94
C ARG A 25 -7.22 -17.16 -31.75
N LYS A 26 -6.77 -17.39 -32.97
CA LYS A 26 -6.96 -18.69 -33.62
C LYS A 26 -6.36 -19.76 -32.69
N ARG A 27 -7.15 -20.77 -32.32
CA ARG A 27 -6.66 -21.96 -31.59
C ARG A 27 -5.39 -22.47 -32.28
N GLY A 28 -4.28 -22.53 -31.55
CA GLY A 28 -2.99 -23.03 -32.06
C GLY A 28 -1.94 -21.99 -32.50
N GLY A 29 -2.16 -20.69 -32.29
CA GLY A 29 -1.11 -19.67 -32.53
C GLY A 29 0.04 -19.76 -31.52
N PRO A 30 1.30 -19.45 -31.91
CA PRO A 30 2.45 -19.52 -31.01
C PRO A 30 2.25 -18.57 -29.82
N GLN A 31 2.39 -19.10 -28.61
CA GLN A 31 2.51 -18.28 -27.40
C GLN A 31 3.66 -17.28 -27.60
N SER A 32 3.45 -16.00 -27.31
CA SER A 32 4.57 -15.05 -27.28
C SER A 32 5.42 -15.39 -26.06
N LYS A 33 6.44 -16.23 -26.27
CA LYS A 33 7.38 -16.69 -25.25
C LYS A 33 8.40 -15.59 -24.93
N THR A 34 7.93 -14.46 -24.44
CA THR A 34 8.84 -13.39 -23.98
C THR A 34 9.38 -13.73 -22.60
N LYS A 35 10.57 -13.21 -22.27
CA LYS A 35 11.18 -13.41 -20.96
C LYS A 35 10.30 -12.80 -19.87
N GLU A 36 9.67 -11.68 -20.16
CA GLU A 36 8.81 -10.91 -19.26
C GLU A 36 7.47 -11.60 -19.00
N ASN A 37 6.93 -12.36 -19.95
CA ASN A 37 5.74 -13.19 -19.74
C ASN A 37 6.04 -14.38 -18.83
N ASN A 38 7.25 -14.94 -18.92
CA ASN A 38 7.68 -15.95 -17.96
C ASN A 38 7.78 -15.36 -16.54
N ILE A 39 8.23 -14.11 -16.39
CA ILE A 39 8.23 -13.42 -15.09
C ILE A 39 6.80 -13.24 -14.56
N TRP A 40 5.84 -12.84 -15.40
CA TRP A 40 4.43 -12.77 -15.00
C TRP A 40 3.90 -14.12 -14.49
N ALA A 41 4.19 -15.20 -15.22
CA ALA A 41 3.81 -16.55 -14.81
C ALA A 41 4.45 -16.97 -13.47
N ILE A 42 5.69 -16.54 -13.19
CA ILE A 42 6.31 -16.74 -11.87
C ILE A 42 5.52 -16.00 -10.78
N GLY A 43 5.09 -14.76 -11.02
CA GLY A 43 4.28 -14.01 -10.06
C GLY A 43 2.94 -14.69 -9.76
N MET A 44 2.25 -15.15 -10.80
CA MET A 44 1.02 -15.95 -10.66
C MET A 44 1.26 -17.23 -9.87
N LEU A 45 2.39 -17.92 -10.11
CA LEU A 45 2.76 -19.15 -9.43
C LEU A 45 3.04 -18.91 -7.95
N ILE A 46 3.85 -17.90 -7.60
CA ILE A 46 4.14 -17.55 -6.20
C ILE A 46 2.82 -17.26 -5.49
N PHE A 47 1.96 -16.42 -6.07
CA PHE A 47 0.65 -16.11 -5.47
C PHE A 47 -0.15 -17.39 -5.24
N HIS A 48 -0.32 -18.22 -6.28
CA HIS A 48 -1.14 -19.43 -6.22
C HIS A 48 -0.63 -20.47 -5.22
N MET A 49 0.69 -20.66 -5.15
CA MET A 49 1.31 -21.60 -4.22
C MET A 49 0.96 -21.28 -2.77
N PHE A 50 0.97 -20.00 -2.39
CA PHE A 50 0.78 -19.62 -1.01
C PHE A 50 -0.67 -19.29 -0.67
N SER A 51 -1.41 -18.58 -1.53
CA SER A 51 -2.82 -18.26 -1.27
C SER A 51 -3.76 -19.44 -1.54
N GLY A 52 -3.40 -20.34 -2.48
CA GLY A 52 -4.30 -21.38 -2.98
C GLY A 52 -5.35 -20.87 -3.97
N THR A 53 -5.30 -19.60 -4.33
CA THR A 53 -6.21 -18.92 -5.28
C THR A 53 -5.39 -18.32 -6.43
N ILE A 54 -6.03 -17.69 -7.41
CA ILE A 54 -5.30 -16.89 -8.42
C ILE A 54 -5.48 -15.41 -8.12
N PRO A 55 -4.53 -14.55 -8.52
CA PRO A 55 -4.69 -13.10 -8.42
C PRO A 55 -6.05 -12.68 -8.98
N TRP A 56 -6.82 -11.95 -8.16
CA TRP A 56 -8.14 -11.41 -8.52
C TRP A 56 -9.32 -12.40 -8.59
N GLY A 57 -9.13 -13.67 -8.22
CA GLY A 57 -10.18 -14.68 -8.21
C GLY A 57 -10.46 -15.30 -9.59
N THR A 58 -11.30 -16.33 -9.62
CA THR A 58 -11.56 -17.17 -10.83
C THR A 58 -12.59 -16.58 -11.78
N ASP A 59 -13.42 -15.67 -11.30
CA ASP A 59 -14.63 -15.24 -12.02
C ASP A 59 -14.42 -13.92 -12.76
N MET A 60 -13.30 -13.24 -12.50
CA MET A 60 -12.98 -11.95 -13.11
C MET A 60 -12.47 -12.09 -14.54
N ASP A 61 -13.03 -11.28 -15.44
CA ASP A 61 -12.60 -11.25 -16.83
C ASP A 61 -11.22 -10.57 -17.01
N VAL A 62 -10.50 -10.97 -18.07
CA VAL A 62 -9.18 -10.43 -18.40
C VAL A 62 -9.24 -8.93 -18.63
N LEU A 63 -10.28 -8.41 -19.29
CA LEU A 63 -10.41 -6.96 -19.53
C LEU A 63 -10.60 -6.18 -18.23
N GLU A 64 -11.35 -6.74 -17.28
CA GLU A 64 -11.56 -6.17 -15.95
C GLU A 64 -10.25 -6.17 -15.14
N ILE A 65 -9.49 -7.27 -15.19
CA ILE A 65 -8.18 -7.34 -14.53
C ILE A 65 -7.21 -6.32 -15.14
N VAL A 66 -7.23 -6.15 -16.47
CA VAL A 66 -6.46 -5.12 -17.16
C VAL A 66 -6.91 -3.72 -16.73
N ALA A 67 -8.21 -3.46 -16.65
CA ALA A 67 -8.76 -2.18 -16.18
C ALA A 67 -8.32 -1.86 -14.75
N ARG A 68 -8.44 -2.82 -13.83
CA ARG A 68 -7.97 -2.66 -12.43
C ARG A 68 -6.47 -2.43 -12.33
N HIS A 69 -5.67 -3.14 -13.13
CA HIS A 69 -4.24 -2.85 -13.20
C HIS A 69 -3.95 -1.46 -13.78
N LYS A 70 -4.71 -1.02 -14.79
CA LYS A 70 -4.64 0.33 -15.38
C LYS A 70 -5.03 1.42 -14.38
N GLU A 71 -5.86 1.11 -13.40
CA GLU A 71 -6.22 1.98 -12.27
C GLU A 71 -5.23 1.88 -11.10
N GLY A 72 -4.24 0.98 -11.18
CA GLY A 72 -3.23 0.82 -10.15
C GLY A 72 -3.65 -0.09 -9.00
N GLN A 73 -4.82 -0.71 -9.09
CA GLN A 73 -5.24 -1.72 -8.12
C GLN A 73 -4.28 -2.93 -8.17
N ARG A 74 -4.15 -3.63 -7.04
CA ARG A 74 -3.34 -4.85 -6.89
C ARG A 74 -4.15 -5.98 -6.25
N PRO A 75 -3.82 -7.26 -6.54
CA PRO A 75 -4.49 -8.40 -5.92
C PRO A 75 -4.45 -8.26 -4.39
N ARG A 76 -5.56 -8.58 -3.72
CA ARG A 76 -5.58 -8.60 -2.25
C ARG A 76 -4.70 -9.74 -1.73
N CYS A 77 -3.91 -9.48 -0.69
CA CYS A 77 -3.19 -10.53 0.01
C CYS A 77 -4.20 -11.35 0.82
N GLU A 78 -4.35 -12.63 0.50
CA GLU A 78 -5.35 -13.49 1.17
C GLU A 78 -4.85 -14.01 2.52
N GLY A 79 -4.84 -13.11 3.50
CA GLY A 79 -4.98 -13.39 4.93
C GLY A 79 -3.99 -14.34 5.61
N LYS A 80 -4.34 -14.71 6.85
CA LYS A 80 -3.54 -15.51 7.78
C LYS A 80 -3.07 -16.87 7.21
N ARG A 81 -3.87 -17.49 6.34
CA ARG A 81 -3.55 -18.79 5.70
C ARG A 81 -2.35 -18.70 4.74
N SER A 82 -2.21 -17.59 4.02
CA SER A 82 -1.06 -17.38 3.13
C SER A 82 0.23 -17.22 3.94
N LEU A 83 0.15 -16.49 5.07
CA LEU A 83 1.25 -16.32 6.01
C LEU A 83 1.66 -17.65 6.67
N GLU A 84 0.68 -18.46 7.11
CA GLU A 84 0.91 -19.80 7.69
C GLU A 84 1.62 -20.75 6.72
N ARG A 85 1.38 -20.60 5.41
CA ARG A 85 2.06 -21.37 4.35
C ARG A 85 3.45 -20.83 4.02
N GLY A 86 3.88 -19.74 4.65
CA GLY A 86 5.21 -19.17 4.48
C GLY A 86 5.30 -18.04 3.46
N LEU A 87 4.18 -17.41 3.07
CA LEU A 87 4.20 -16.17 2.27
C LEU A 87 4.71 -15.02 3.11
N ASN A 88 6.02 -14.97 3.31
CA ASN A 88 6.62 -13.78 3.87
C ASN A 88 6.49 -12.62 2.89
N PHE A 89 6.66 -11.43 3.43
CA PHE A 89 6.58 -10.18 2.69
C PHE A 89 7.52 -10.09 1.48
N SER A 90 8.72 -10.66 1.55
CA SER A 90 9.66 -10.65 0.44
C SER A 90 9.09 -11.42 -0.75
N LEU A 91 8.46 -12.57 -0.49
CA LEU A 91 7.77 -13.37 -1.51
C LEU A 91 6.50 -12.69 -2.02
N TRP A 92 5.72 -12.06 -1.13
CA TRP A 92 4.55 -11.28 -1.52
C TRP A 92 4.92 -10.10 -2.44
N ARG A 93 5.93 -9.33 -2.04
CA ARG A 93 6.49 -8.23 -2.83
C ARG A 93 6.95 -8.72 -4.20
N LEU A 94 7.74 -9.79 -4.21
CA LEU A 94 8.26 -10.38 -5.44
C LEU A 94 7.13 -10.84 -6.38
N ALA A 95 6.08 -11.47 -5.83
CA ALA A 95 4.91 -11.85 -6.60
C ALA A 95 4.26 -10.62 -7.26
N LEU A 96 4.05 -9.54 -6.50
CA LEU A 96 3.47 -8.30 -7.03
C LEU A 96 4.36 -7.59 -8.06
N ASP A 97 5.70 -7.64 -7.89
CA ASP A 97 6.65 -7.09 -8.86
C ASP A 97 6.65 -7.89 -10.17
N CYS A 98 6.54 -9.22 -10.06
CA CYS A 98 6.37 -10.08 -11.22
C CYS A 98 5.04 -9.82 -11.95
N LEU A 99 4.00 -9.45 -11.19
CA LEU A 99 2.67 -9.08 -11.69
C LEU A 99 2.56 -7.59 -12.08
N LEU A 100 3.69 -6.89 -12.30
CA LEU A 100 3.62 -5.53 -12.82
C LEU A 100 3.01 -5.53 -14.23
N PRO A 101 2.08 -4.59 -14.51
CA PRO A 101 1.37 -4.56 -15.78
C PRO A 101 2.29 -4.33 -16.96
N LEU A 102 3.38 -3.58 -16.75
CA LEU A 102 4.37 -3.23 -17.76
C LEU A 102 5.48 -4.30 -17.80
N PRO A 103 5.65 -5.03 -18.91
CA PRO A 103 6.66 -6.09 -19.03
C PRO A 103 8.07 -5.63 -18.67
N ARG A 104 8.46 -4.41 -19.08
CA ARG A 104 9.79 -3.84 -18.83
C ARG A 104 10.08 -3.48 -17.36
N HIS A 105 9.04 -3.30 -16.55
CA HIS A 105 9.19 -2.98 -15.12
C HIS A 105 9.24 -4.23 -14.26
N ARG A 106 8.96 -5.41 -14.83
CA ARG A 106 9.10 -6.68 -14.13
C ARG A 106 10.58 -6.96 -13.85
N PRO A 107 10.91 -7.59 -12.71
CA PRO A 107 12.29 -7.94 -12.39
C PRO A 107 12.86 -8.91 -13.42
N SER A 108 14.18 -8.86 -13.62
CA SER A 108 14.89 -9.88 -14.39
C SER A 108 14.87 -11.23 -13.65
N ILE A 109 15.05 -12.35 -14.35
CA ILE A 109 15.12 -13.65 -13.69
C ILE A 109 16.28 -13.73 -12.68
N GLN A 110 17.38 -13.00 -12.93
CA GLN A 110 18.49 -12.86 -12.00
C GLN A 110 18.06 -12.11 -10.73
N SER A 111 17.31 -11.02 -10.87
CA SER A 111 16.74 -10.28 -9.73
C SER A 111 15.75 -11.14 -8.95
N VAL A 112 14.86 -11.88 -9.62
CA VAL A 112 13.94 -12.84 -8.98
C VAL A 112 14.72 -13.88 -8.17
N GLN A 113 15.74 -14.51 -8.77
CA GLN A 113 16.58 -15.49 -8.09
C GLN A 113 17.31 -14.88 -6.89
N ALA A 114 17.81 -13.65 -7.01
CA ALA A 114 18.43 -12.93 -5.91
C ALA A 114 17.42 -12.69 -4.78
N SER A 115 16.22 -12.20 -5.08
CA SER A 115 15.17 -11.98 -4.07
C SER A 115 14.74 -13.26 -3.36
N LEU A 116 14.64 -14.39 -4.08
CA LEU A 116 14.31 -15.70 -3.49
C LEU A 116 15.42 -16.25 -2.58
N ARG A 117 16.69 -15.94 -2.89
CA ARG A 117 17.86 -16.37 -2.11
C ARG A 117 18.20 -15.43 -0.97
N THR A 118 17.67 -14.21 -0.99
CA THR A 118 17.96 -13.20 0.02
C THR A 118 17.12 -13.47 1.27
N PRO A 119 17.74 -13.78 2.42
CA PRO A 119 16.99 -13.88 3.66
C PRO A 119 16.37 -12.52 3.98
N THR A 120 15.17 -12.49 4.57
CA THR A 120 14.52 -11.25 5.02
C THR A 120 15.42 -10.41 5.97
N LEU A 121 16.44 -11.03 6.58
CA LEU A 121 17.51 -10.40 7.38
C LEU A 121 18.41 -9.41 6.64
N ALA A 122 18.47 -9.45 5.30
CA ALA A 122 19.37 -8.62 4.50
C ALA A 122 18.88 -7.16 4.29
N LEU A 123 18.03 -6.65 5.19
CA LEU A 123 17.53 -5.27 5.16
C LEU A 123 18.40 -4.29 5.96
N SER A 124 19.33 -4.80 6.77
CA SER A 124 20.44 -4.01 7.32
C SER A 124 21.51 -3.86 6.23
N VAL A 125 21.39 -2.80 5.45
CA VAL A 125 22.38 -2.43 4.42
C VAL A 125 23.34 -1.43 5.05
N ALA A 126 24.65 -1.65 4.88
CA ALA A 126 25.64 -0.69 5.36
C ALA A 126 25.40 0.69 4.72
N PRO A 127 25.57 1.81 5.45
CA PRO A 127 25.32 3.16 4.91
C PRO A 127 26.02 3.46 3.57
N ALA A 128 27.20 2.87 3.33
CA ALA A 128 27.95 3.02 2.09
C ALA A 128 27.32 2.31 0.87
N GLN A 129 26.35 1.41 1.07
CA GLN A 129 25.74 0.59 0.02
C GLN A 129 24.27 0.97 -0.26
N LEU A 130 23.72 1.95 0.47
CA LEU A 130 22.30 2.31 0.38
C LEU A 130 21.91 2.74 -1.04
N GLN A 131 22.70 3.62 -1.67
CA GLN A 131 22.44 4.12 -3.02
C GLN A 131 22.40 2.99 -4.06
N ARG A 132 23.40 2.10 -4.05
CA ARG A 132 23.47 0.97 -4.97
C ARG A 132 22.26 0.06 -4.82
N THR A 133 21.90 -0.27 -3.57
CA THR A 133 20.76 -1.13 -3.27
C THR A 133 19.45 -0.51 -3.77
N VAL A 134 19.27 0.81 -3.58
CA VAL A 134 18.08 1.51 -4.07
C VAL A 134 18.00 1.46 -5.59
N LEU A 135 19.10 1.73 -6.30
CA LEU A 135 19.14 1.69 -7.77
C LEU A 135 18.91 0.29 -8.36
N GLU A 136 19.30 -0.77 -7.64
CA GLU A 136 19.10 -2.16 -8.07
C GLU A 136 17.67 -2.66 -7.85
N GLU A 137 16.97 -2.16 -6.81
CA GLU A 137 15.65 -2.68 -6.40
C GLU A 137 14.48 -1.74 -6.68
N VAL A 138 14.73 -0.46 -6.96
CA VAL A 138 13.70 0.54 -7.19
C VAL A 138 13.77 1.06 -8.63
N PRO A 139 12.67 0.99 -9.40
CA PRO A 139 12.64 1.49 -10.77
C PRO A 139 12.98 2.97 -10.87
N ASP A 140 13.88 3.31 -11.79
CA ASP A 140 14.15 4.69 -12.18
C ASP A 140 13.14 5.15 -13.24
N LEU A 141 12.30 6.13 -12.86
CA LEU A 141 11.23 6.69 -13.67
C LEU A 141 11.59 8.06 -14.26
N SER A 142 12.87 8.49 -14.17
CA SER A 142 13.31 9.84 -14.57
C SER A 142 12.91 10.23 -16.00
N HIS A 143 12.89 9.27 -16.93
CA HIS A 143 12.53 9.50 -18.33
C HIS A 143 11.03 9.31 -18.62
N GLU A 144 10.26 8.77 -17.66
CA GLU A 144 8.83 8.48 -17.78
C GLU A 144 7.95 9.52 -17.09
N VAL A 145 8.50 10.22 -16.09
CA VAL A 145 7.84 11.33 -15.40
C VAL A 145 7.94 12.59 -16.26
N LYS A 146 6.79 13.21 -16.52
CA LYS A 146 6.60 14.39 -17.35
C LYS A 146 5.70 15.41 -16.63
N ALA A 147 5.63 16.63 -17.17
CA ALA A 147 4.69 17.67 -16.73
C ALA A 147 4.65 17.85 -15.20
N VAL A 148 5.82 18.05 -14.60
CA VAL A 148 5.98 18.32 -13.17
C VAL A 148 5.46 19.73 -12.85
N SER A 149 4.73 19.88 -11.75
CA SER A 149 4.23 21.16 -11.28
C SER A 149 5.38 22.10 -10.91
N ALA A 150 5.36 23.32 -11.48
CA ALA A 150 6.40 24.33 -11.26
C ALA A 150 6.51 24.73 -9.78
N ALA A 151 5.36 24.85 -9.10
CA ALA A 151 5.31 25.05 -7.66
C ALA A 151 5.16 23.69 -6.94
N PRO A 152 5.77 23.54 -5.76
CA PRO A 152 5.46 22.43 -4.87
C PRO A 152 3.97 22.43 -4.52
N THR A 153 3.30 21.28 -4.64
CA THR A 153 1.87 21.12 -4.33
C THR A 153 1.58 21.06 -2.84
N GLY A 154 2.61 21.02 -2.00
CA GLY A 154 2.46 21.17 -0.57
C GLY A 154 3.81 21.36 0.11
N PHE A 155 3.93 22.46 0.85
CA PHE A 155 4.68 22.46 2.09
C PHE A 155 3.70 21.93 3.15
N SER A 156 3.70 20.63 3.39
CA SER A 156 3.21 20.19 4.70
C SER A 156 4.08 20.92 5.72
N GLY A 157 3.51 21.41 6.82
CA GLY A 157 4.26 22.05 7.93
C GLY A 157 5.34 21.15 8.58
N THR A 158 5.68 20.04 7.93
CA THR A 158 6.67 19.01 8.23
C THR A 158 7.97 19.15 7.42
N GLY A 159 8.11 20.17 6.55
CA GLY A 159 9.34 20.45 5.78
C GLY A 159 9.57 19.48 4.60
N ARG A 160 8.49 18.99 3.97
CA ARG A 160 8.53 18.09 2.81
C ARG A 160 8.27 18.88 1.53
N LEU A 161 9.12 18.68 0.53
CA LEU A 161 8.86 19.14 -0.83
C LEU A 161 8.09 18.06 -1.57
N SER A 162 6.92 18.41 -2.08
CA SER A 162 6.10 17.53 -2.90
C SER A 162 5.72 18.24 -4.20
N HIS A 163 5.92 17.59 -5.33
CA HIS A 163 5.46 18.06 -6.64
C HIS A 163 4.47 17.07 -7.21
N MET A 164 3.41 17.57 -7.85
CA MET A 164 2.56 16.75 -8.69
C MET A 164 3.22 16.60 -10.05
N ALA A 165 3.22 15.39 -10.59
CA ALA A 165 3.71 15.13 -11.93
C ALA A 165 2.83 14.11 -12.63
N HIS A 166 3.07 13.93 -13.92
CA HIS A 166 2.38 12.97 -14.75
C HIS A 166 3.35 11.87 -15.16
N TRP A 167 3.08 10.64 -14.75
CA TRP A 167 3.80 9.47 -15.18
C TRP A 167 3.10 8.86 -16.38
N ALA A 168 3.79 8.83 -17.53
CA ALA A 168 3.26 8.36 -18.80
C ALA A 168 4.24 7.36 -19.45
N PRO A 169 4.20 6.08 -19.04
CA PRO A 169 4.97 5.03 -19.69
C PRO A 169 4.53 4.90 -21.15
N CYS A 170 5.48 4.80 -22.08
CA CYS A 170 5.19 4.81 -23.51
C CYS A 170 4.33 3.61 -23.97
N GLU A 171 4.34 2.50 -23.24
CA GLU A 171 3.61 1.27 -23.53
C GLU A 171 2.13 1.29 -23.12
N ILE A 172 1.71 2.23 -22.26
CA ILE A 172 0.30 2.37 -21.85
C ILE A 172 -0.31 3.69 -22.35
N ASN A 173 0.39 4.44 -23.20
CA ASN A 173 -0.13 5.62 -23.89
C ASN A 173 -1.53 5.32 -24.50
N PRO A 174 -2.58 6.10 -24.18
CA PRO A 174 -2.57 7.43 -23.55
C PRO A 174 -2.80 7.48 -22.04
N LEU A 175 -2.65 6.39 -21.28
CA LEU A 175 -2.79 6.42 -19.83
C LEU A 175 -1.64 7.22 -19.19
N VAL A 176 -1.99 8.44 -18.80
CA VAL A 176 -1.19 9.31 -17.96
C VAL A 176 -1.70 9.19 -16.53
N ARG A 177 -0.83 8.84 -15.59
CA ARG A 177 -1.16 8.78 -14.17
C ARG A 177 -0.60 9.98 -13.43
N LYS A 178 -1.38 10.56 -12.54
CA LYS A 178 -0.86 11.55 -11.59
C LYS A 178 -0.01 10.85 -10.54
N VAL A 179 1.20 11.33 -10.35
CA VAL A 179 2.15 10.84 -9.34
C VAL A 179 2.65 11.98 -8.47
N CYS A 180 3.02 11.66 -7.24
CA CYS A 180 3.65 12.58 -6.32
C CYS A 180 5.16 12.33 -6.30
N LEU A 181 5.94 13.37 -6.56
CA LEU A 181 7.40 13.37 -6.37
C LEU A 181 7.68 13.99 -5.01
N SER A 182 8.32 13.25 -4.12
CA SER A 182 8.50 13.74 -2.75
C SER A 182 9.89 13.48 -2.19
N ARG A 183 10.35 14.43 -1.37
CA ARG A 183 11.59 14.37 -0.58
C ARG A 183 11.51 15.34 0.59
N LYS A 184 12.44 15.22 1.54
CA LYS A 184 12.67 16.28 2.54
C LYS A 184 13.24 17.53 1.87
N ASP A 185 12.92 18.71 2.39
CA ASP A 185 13.57 19.96 1.99
C ASP A 185 14.98 20.05 2.62
N ASP A 186 15.95 19.43 1.95
CA ASP A 186 17.35 19.33 2.34
C ASP A 186 18.26 19.77 1.19
N THR A 187 17.93 20.93 0.62
CA THR A 187 18.54 21.50 -0.60
C THR A 187 20.07 21.52 -0.61
N HIS A 188 20.70 21.69 0.55
CA HIS A 188 22.16 21.80 0.70
C HIS A 188 22.87 20.50 1.11
N LEU A 189 22.14 19.42 1.40
CA LEU A 189 22.69 18.18 1.98
C LEU A 189 22.72 17.00 0.99
N VAL A 190 22.70 17.28 -0.31
CA VAL A 190 22.82 16.25 -1.35
C VAL A 190 24.27 15.98 -1.72
N ASN A 191 24.59 14.73 -2.06
CA ASN A 191 25.87 14.37 -2.65
C ASN A 191 25.96 14.82 -4.12
N SER A 192 27.11 14.60 -4.76
CA SER A 192 27.36 14.96 -6.17
C SER A 192 26.35 14.34 -7.16
N ASP A 193 25.75 13.21 -6.81
CA ASP A 193 24.79 12.50 -7.65
C ASP A 193 23.34 12.96 -7.42
N GLY A 194 23.11 13.83 -6.43
CA GLY A 194 21.80 14.40 -6.09
C GLY A 194 21.04 13.67 -5.00
N TRP A 195 21.64 12.68 -4.35
CA TRP A 195 21.03 11.90 -3.27
C TRP A 195 21.19 12.59 -1.92
N SER A 196 20.13 12.58 -1.11
CA SER A 196 20.23 12.88 0.32
C SER A 196 20.19 11.60 1.15
N THR A 197 20.85 11.63 2.32
CA THR A 197 20.90 10.48 3.22
C THR A 197 19.51 10.18 3.79
N GLU A 198 18.72 11.22 4.02
CA GLU A 198 17.35 11.16 4.50
C GLU A 198 16.43 10.47 3.50
N LEU A 199 16.53 10.82 2.21
CA LEU A 199 15.76 10.16 1.16
C LEU A 199 16.11 8.68 1.04
N LEU A 200 17.41 8.34 1.10
CA LEU A 200 17.86 6.95 1.08
C LEU A 200 17.29 6.18 2.28
N ARG A 201 17.35 6.75 3.50
CA ARG A 201 16.79 6.12 4.71
C ARG A 201 15.28 5.92 4.63
N GLU A 202 14.52 6.83 4.03
CA GLU A 202 13.08 6.69 3.81
C GLU A 202 12.76 5.61 2.76
N ILE A 203 13.48 5.61 1.63
CA ILE A 203 13.23 4.67 0.52
C ILE A 203 13.59 3.24 0.90
N LEU A 204 14.64 3.03 1.69
CA LEU A 204 15.14 1.69 1.99
C LEU A 204 14.06 0.76 2.55
N PRO A 205 13.39 1.04 3.68
CA PRO A 205 12.32 0.17 4.14
C PRO A 205 11.14 0.19 3.16
N TRP A 206 10.79 1.35 2.60
CA TRP A 206 9.64 1.53 1.72
C TRP A 206 9.71 0.70 0.42
N ARG A 207 10.92 0.47 -0.12
CA ARG A 207 11.14 -0.21 -1.40
C ARG A 207 10.51 -1.59 -1.46
N ARG A 208 10.47 -2.30 -0.33
CA ARG A 208 9.92 -3.66 -0.25
C ARG A 208 8.50 -3.71 0.32
N VAL A 209 7.99 -2.63 0.93
CA VAL A 209 6.66 -2.56 1.56
C VAL A 209 5.53 -2.49 0.55
N ARG A 210 4.73 -3.56 0.42
CA ARG A 210 3.52 -3.57 -0.42
C ARG A 210 2.32 -4.15 0.31
N HIS A 211 1.39 -3.29 0.64
CA HIS A 211 0.13 -3.62 1.29
C HIS A 211 -0.97 -2.71 0.72
N ASN A 212 -2.22 -3.18 0.70
CA ASN A 212 -3.32 -2.41 0.13
C ASN A 212 -3.62 -1.13 0.92
N ASN A 213 -3.35 -1.16 2.22
CA ASN A 213 -3.56 -0.03 3.13
C ASN A 213 -2.27 0.74 3.44
N LEU A 214 -1.23 0.59 2.63
CA LEU A 214 0.01 1.38 2.69
C LEU A 214 0.26 2.05 1.34
N VAL A 215 0.67 3.32 1.36
CA VAL A 215 1.02 4.02 0.11
C VAL A 215 2.22 3.33 -0.55
N PRO A 216 2.11 2.86 -1.81
CA PRO A 216 3.20 2.13 -2.46
C PRO A 216 4.29 3.07 -3.00
N LEU A 217 5.53 2.61 -2.96
CA LEU A 217 6.62 3.22 -3.74
C LEU A 217 6.53 2.71 -5.18
N LEU A 218 6.32 3.63 -6.13
CA LEU A 218 6.28 3.29 -7.56
C LEU A 218 7.70 3.25 -8.15
N GLY A 219 8.57 4.15 -7.70
CA GLY A 219 9.93 4.26 -8.20
C GLY A 219 10.67 5.44 -7.60
N ILE A 220 11.77 5.81 -8.23
CA ILE A 220 12.56 7.03 -7.98
C ILE A 220 12.63 7.85 -9.25
N CYS A 221 12.80 9.16 -9.12
CA CYS A 221 12.93 10.06 -10.24
C CYS A 221 13.99 11.11 -9.92
N LYS A 222 14.92 11.33 -10.84
CA LYS A 222 15.85 12.44 -10.81
C LYS A 222 15.26 13.59 -11.61
N MET A 223 15.06 14.72 -10.94
CA MET A 223 14.66 15.97 -11.56
C MET A 223 15.77 16.99 -11.32
N ASP A 224 16.22 17.64 -12.40
CA ASP A 224 17.40 18.50 -12.41
C ASP A 224 18.62 17.80 -11.82
N THR A 225 19.03 18.18 -10.61
CA THR A 225 20.20 17.65 -9.91
C THR A 225 19.83 16.80 -8.70
N ARG A 226 18.57 16.40 -8.55
CA ARG A 226 18.03 15.88 -7.29
C ARG A 226 17.13 14.66 -7.46
N TRP A 227 17.29 13.69 -6.57
CA TRP A 227 16.42 12.52 -6.52
C TRP A 227 15.16 12.77 -5.67
N TYR A 228 14.08 12.09 -6.05
CA TYR A 228 12.76 12.11 -5.41
C TYR A 228 12.21 10.68 -5.35
N ALA A 229 11.45 10.37 -4.30
CA ALA A 229 10.60 9.18 -4.26
C ALA A 229 9.32 9.42 -5.06
N VAL A 230 8.88 8.43 -5.84
CA VAL A 230 7.66 8.50 -6.66
C VAL A 230 6.59 7.60 -6.06
N SER A 231 5.44 8.18 -5.74
CA SER A 231 4.24 7.47 -5.25
C SER A 231 2.98 7.91 -6.01
N PRO A 232 1.85 7.22 -5.88
CA PRO A 232 0.59 7.70 -6.45
C PRO A 232 0.24 9.10 -5.94
N TYR A 233 -0.29 9.96 -6.80
CA TYR A 233 -0.83 11.25 -6.36
C TYR A 233 -2.23 11.05 -5.78
N TRP A 234 -2.38 11.37 -4.51
CA TRP A 234 -3.66 11.29 -3.82
C TRP A 234 -4.30 12.68 -3.77
N GLU A 235 -5.42 12.85 -4.48
CA GLU A 235 -6.20 14.08 -4.41
C GLU A 235 -6.95 14.20 -3.09
N ASN A 236 -7.36 13.06 -2.52
CA ASN A 236 -8.14 13.00 -1.30
C ASN A 236 -7.28 12.57 -0.11
N THR A 237 -7.01 13.52 0.77
CA THR A 237 -6.59 13.24 2.15
C THR A 237 -7.81 12.86 2.99
N TYR A 238 -7.59 12.35 4.20
CA TYR A 238 -8.70 12.19 5.15
C TYR A 238 -9.49 13.49 5.33
N HIS A 239 -8.84 14.65 5.44
CA HIS A 239 -9.51 15.92 5.71
C HIS A 239 -10.43 16.35 4.57
N THR A 240 -10.00 16.19 3.32
CA THR A 240 -10.84 16.47 2.14
C THR A 240 -11.98 15.45 2.05
N TRP A 241 -11.67 14.16 2.24
CA TRP A 241 -12.70 13.11 2.24
C TRP A 241 -13.76 13.36 3.31
N ARG A 242 -13.34 13.73 4.53
CA ARG A 242 -14.22 14.01 5.66
C ARG A 242 -15.16 15.15 5.31
N ARG A 243 -14.62 16.29 4.84
CA ARG A 243 -15.42 17.45 4.44
C ARG A 243 -16.49 17.09 3.40
N ASP A 244 -16.13 16.25 2.43
CA ASP A 244 -17.02 15.91 1.31
C ASP A 244 -18.06 14.81 1.68
N ASN A 245 -17.83 14.10 2.79
CA ASN A 245 -18.68 13.00 3.29
C ASN A 245 -19.34 13.31 4.64
N GLU A 246 -19.09 14.48 5.23
CA GLU A 246 -19.69 14.91 6.50
C GLU A 246 -21.21 15.00 6.32
N GLY A 247 -21.96 14.33 7.20
CA GLY A 247 -23.42 14.23 7.12
C GLY A 247 -23.97 13.13 6.20
N ARG A 248 -23.13 12.37 5.48
CA ARG A 248 -23.59 11.19 4.72
C ARG A 248 -23.71 9.97 5.64
N THR A 249 -24.81 9.22 5.53
CA THR A 249 -24.96 7.93 6.22
C THR A 249 -24.49 6.78 5.32
N PRO A 250 -23.73 5.78 5.85
CA PRO A 250 -23.32 5.62 7.24
C PRO A 250 -21.90 6.16 7.52
N PHE A 251 -21.79 7.39 8.04
CA PHE A 251 -20.50 8.03 8.37
C PHE A 251 -19.68 7.23 9.40
N ARG A 252 -20.36 6.71 10.44
CA ARG A 252 -19.72 5.96 11.54
C ARG A 252 -19.06 4.67 11.06
N GLU A 253 -19.76 3.93 10.19
CA GLU A 253 -19.24 2.70 9.58
C GLU A 253 -18.01 2.98 8.74
N ARG A 254 -18.03 4.05 7.93
CA ARG A 254 -16.89 4.46 7.11
C ARG A 254 -15.65 4.81 7.95
N LEU A 255 -15.82 5.47 9.11
CA LEU A 255 -14.70 5.71 10.04
C LEU A 255 -14.13 4.40 10.61
N LEU A 256 -14.97 3.43 10.95
CA LEU A 256 -14.53 2.12 11.42
C LEU A 256 -13.79 1.34 10.32
N ILE A 257 -14.24 1.43 9.07
CA ILE A 257 -13.55 0.86 7.90
C ILE A 257 -12.16 1.47 7.73
N ILE A 258 -12.04 2.81 7.79
CA ILE A 258 -10.74 3.50 7.73
C ILE A 258 -9.81 3.02 8.84
N LEU A 259 -10.32 2.88 10.06
CA LEU A 259 -9.53 2.43 11.21
C LEU A 259 -9.10 0.97 11.09
N ARG A 260 -9.99 0.09 10.61
CA ARG A 260 -9.68 -1.32 10.29
C ARG A 260 -8.56 -1.41 9.26
N ASP A 261 -8.63 -0.59 8.21
CA ASP A 261 -7.64 -0.56 7.14
C ASP A 261 -6.25 -0.14 7.66
N VAL A 262 -6.19 0.86 8.53
CA VAL A 262 -4.93 1.26 9.19
C VAL A 262 -4.43 0.16 10.12
N ALA A 263 -5.31 -0.52 10.87
CA ALA A 263 -4.89 -1.66 11.69
C ALA A 263 -4.35 -2.81 10.84
N SER A 264 -4.91 -3.05 9.65
CA SER A 264 -4.38 -4.03 8.69
C SER A 264 -2.97 -3.65 8.21
N ALA A 265 -2.73 -2.36 7.98
CA ALA A 265 -1.40 -1.85 7.63
C ALA A 265 -0.39 -2.07 8.78
N LEU A 266 -0.78 -1.77 10.02
CA LEU A 266 0.10 -1.95 11.19
C LEU A 266 0.38 -3.42 11.48
N GLN A 267 -0.63 -4.29 11.41
CA GLN A 267 -0.44 -5.73 11.53
C GLN A 267 0.58 -6.21 10.50
N PHE A 268 0.40 -5.81 9.24
CA PHE A 268 1.32 -6.17 8.18
C PHE A 268 2.75 -5.73 8.49
N LEU A 269 2.99 -4.52 9.00
CA LEU A 269 4.34 -4.06 9.34
C LEU A 269 4.92 -4.75 10.58
N HIS A 270 4.10 -5.00 11.61
CA HIS A 270 4.55 -5.56 12.89
C HIS A 270 4.78 -7.07 12.83
N ASP A 271 4.02 -7.79 12.01
CA ASP A 271 4.15 -9.25 11.84
C ASP A 271 5.33 -9.65 10.92
N GLN A 272 6.16 -8.67 10.51
CA GLN A 272 7.32 -8.95 9.68
C GLN A 272 8.36 -9.78 10.42
N ALA A 273 8.75 -10.91 9.82
CA ALA A 273 9.76 -11.81 10.35
C ALA A 273 11.01 -11.87 9.44
N PRO A 274 12.23 -11.81 10.00
CA PRO A 274 12.54 -11.84 11.44
C PRO A 274 12.64 -10.47 12.11
N LEU A 275 12.55 -9.36 11.36
CA LEU A 275 12.63 -8.01 11.92
C LEU A 275 11.32 -7.27 11.66
N PRO A 276 10.50 -7.04 12.70
CA PRO A 276 9.32 -6.18 12.63
C PRO A 276 9.67 -4.78 12.12
N ILE A 277 8.69 -4.12 11.50
CA ILE A 277 8.82 -2.75 11.02
C ILE A 277 7.92 -1.87 11.87
N VAL A 278 8.49 -0.82 12.46
CA VAL A 278 7.71 0.27 13.06
C VAL A 278 7.40 1.30 11.97
N HIS A 279 6.18 1.81 11.92
CA HIS A 279 5.80 2.89 11.00
C HIS A 279 6.32 4.24 11.50
N GLY A 280 6.14 4.55 12.79
CA GLY A 280 6.63 5.77 13.44
C GLY A 280 5.92 7.05 13.02
N GLY A 281 4.77 6.96 12.35
CA GLY A 281 4.09 8.09 11.71
C GLY A 281 2.58 7.93 11.64
N VAL A 282 1.99 7.22 12.60
CA VAL A 282 0.55 6.90 12.62
C VAL A 282 -0.24 8.12 13.07
N ARG A 283 -0.88 8.83 12.14
CA ARG A 283 -1.70 10.02 12.42
C ARG A 283 -2.67 10.32 11.29
N VAL A 284 -3.72 11.09 11.58
CA VAL A 284 -4.77 11.45 10.62
C VAL A 284 -4.23 12.14 9.37
N ASP A 285 -3.23 13.03 9.52
CA ASP A 285 -2.63 13.77 8.38
C ASP A 285 -1.94 12.87 7.35
N ASN A 286 -1.58 11.65 7.76
CA ASN A 286 -0.90 10.67 6.93
C ASN A 286 -1.88 9.64 6.32
N LEU A 287 -3.20 9.89 6.44
CA LEU A 287 -4.25 9.07 5.84
C LEU A 287 -4.66 9.60 4.48
N TYR A 288 -4.60 8.72 3.49
CA TYR A 288 -5.00 8.96 2.12
C TYR A 288 -6.19 8.07 1.78
N ILE A 289 -7.18 8.64 1.07
CA ILE A 289 -8.32 7.89 0.57
C ILE A 289 -8.22 7.85 -0.96
N PRO A 290 -8.02 6.67 -1.57
CA PRO A 290 -7.96 6.53 -3.01
C PRO A 290 -9.27 7.01 -3.65
N PRO A 291 -9.22 7.63 -4.85
CA PRO A 291 -10.42 7.83 -5.63
C PRO A 291 -11.03 6.46 -5.94
N MET A 292 -12.34 6.34 -5.71
CA MET A 292 -13.11 5.13 -6.02
C MET A 292 -13.15 4.93 -7.54
N PRO A 293 -13.06 3.70 -8.06
CA PRO A 293 -13.29 3.44 -9.48
C PRO A 293 -14.67 3.96 -9.88
N THR A 294 -14.77 4.66 -11.00
CA THR A 294 -16.01 5.27 -11.48
C THR A 294 -17.04 4.27 -12.03
N LEU A 295 -16.69 2.99 -12.10
CA LEU A 295 -17.53 1.90 -12.63
C LEU A 295 -18.21 1.16 -11.47
N ASP A 296 -19.49 1.45 -11.24
CA ASP A 296 -20.45 0.71 -10.40
C ASP A 296 -19.87 0.03 -9.16
N SER A 297 -18.94 0.70 -8.48
CA SER A 297 -18.26 0.14 -7.33
C SER A 297 -19.17 0.31 -6.12
N ASP A 298 -19.69 -0.80 -5.60
CA ASP A 298 -20.45 -0.85 -4.34
C ASP A 298 -19.82 0.08 -3.30
N GLU A 299 -20.65 0.80 -2.53
CA GLU A 299 -20.24 1.75 -1.49
C GLU A 299 -19.21 1.19 -0.46
N ASP A 300 -19.05 -0.14 -0.43
CA ASP A 300 -18.09 -0.96 0.31
C ASP A 300 -16.64 -0.97 -0.24
N THR A 301 -16.32 -0.20 -1.29
CA THR A 301 -14.95 -0.15 -1.85
C THR A 301 -13.99 0.83 -1.16
N LEU A 302 -14.41 1.48 -0.06
CA LEU A 302 -13.55 2.37 0.72
C LEU A 302 -12.30 1.63 1.20
N CYS A 303 -11.12 2.16 0.87
CA CYS A 303 -9.83 1.56 1.21
C CYS A 303 -8.86 2.64 1.69
N ALA A 304 -8.71 2.84 3.00
CA ALA A 304 -7.76 3.83 3.50
C ALA A 304 -6.31 3.35 3.38
N CYS A 305 -5.41 4.29 3.09
CA CYS A 305 -3.97 4.04 3.01
C CYS A 305 -3.22 4.93 4.01
N LEU A 306 -2.34 4.32 4.80
CA LEU A 306 -1.38 5.05 5.63
C LEU A 306 -0.10 5.34 4.82
N GLY A 307 0.38 6.57 4.89
CA GLY A 307 1.61 7.02 4.22
C GLY A 307 2.57 7.76 5.15
N ASP A 308 3.51 8.50 4.56
CA ASP A 308 4.63 9.18 5.24
C ASP A 308 5.58 8.22 5.99
N PHE A 309 6.54 7.66 5.25
CA PHE A 309 7.45 6.62 5.73
C PHE A 309 8.77 7.13 6.31
N ARG A 310 8.88 8.42 6.64
CA ARG A 310 10.13 9.05 7.09
C ARG A 310 10.71 8.44 8.36
N GLN A 311 9.83 7.97 9.25
CA GLN A 311 10.21 7.37 10.53
C GLN A 311 10.13 5.83 10.49
N MET A 312 9.77 5.27 9.33
CA MET A 312 9.64 3.84 9.17
C MET A 312 11.01 3.19 9.24
N ARG A 313 11.14 2.14 10.05
CA ARG A 313 12.40 1.41 10.20
C ARG A 313 12.16 0.00 10.74
N HIS A 314 13.14 -0.87 10.55
CA HIS A 314 13.18 -2.13 11.30
C HIS A 314 13.49 -1.86 12.77
N VAL A 315 12.90 -2.68 13.64
CA VAL A 315 13.22 -2.74 15.06
C VAL A 315 13.89 -4.07 15.38
N GLY A 316 14.79 -4.05 16.36
CA GLY A 316 15.42 -5.27 16.85
C GLY A 316 14.38 -6.21 17.49
N THR A 317 14.66 -7.52 17.52
CA THR A 317 13.75 -8.52 18.12
C THR A 317 13.51 -8.30 19.63
N THR A 318 14.35 -7.50 20.29
CA THR A 318 14.22 -7.11 21.69
C THR A 318 13.56 -5.74 21.90
N GLU A 319 13.34 -4.96 20.83
CA GLU A 319 12.75 -3.63 20.89
C GLU A 319 11.23 -3.70 20.67
N THR A 320 10.46 -3.81 21.75
CA THR A 320 8.98 -3.83 21.67
C THR A 320 8.36 -2.44 21.81
N GLU A 321 9.04 -1.50 22.47
CA GLU A 321 8.49 -0.17 22.74
C GLU A 321 8.14 0.64 21.48
N PRO A 322 8.92 0.64 20.38
CA PRO A 322 8.52 1.38 19.18
C PRO A 322 7.24 0.81 18.53
N LEU A 323 7.07 -0.51 18.54
CA LEU A 323 5.84 -1.15 18.03
C LEU A 323 4.64 -0.80 18.91
N ARG A 324 4.85 -0.74 20.23
CA ARG A 324 3.84 -0.26 21.17
C ARG A 324 3.48 1.20 20.93
N GLN A 325 4.46 2.05 20.59
CA GLN A 325 4.23 3.46 20.27
C GLN A 325 3.31 3.62 19.05
N ASP A 326 3.50 2.82 17.98
CA ASP A 326 2.58 2.83 16.82
C ASP A 326 1.11 2.57 17.25
N LEU A 327 0.88 1.70 18.23
CA LEU A 327 -0.46 1.40 18.74
C LEU A 327 -1.02 2.53 19.62
N ILE A 328 -0.17 3.22 20.38
CA ILE A 328 -0.57 4.41 21.14
C ILE A 328 -0.93 5.55 20.19
N ASP A 329 -0.12 5.76 19.15
CA ASP A 329 -0.37 6.76 18.11
C ASP A 329 -1.66 6.42 17.34
N PHE A 330 -1.88 5.14 17.04
CA PHE A 330 -3.16 4.65 16.53
C PHE A 330 -4.32 4.99 17.47
N ALA A 331 -4.17 4.84 18.79
CA ALA A 331 -5.23 5.17 19.74
C ALA A 331 -5.55 6.67 19.78
N ALA A 332 -4.54 7.53 19.62
CA ALA A 332 -4.73 8.97 19.51
C ALA A 332 -5.54 9.32 18.25
N MET A 333 -5.14 8.75 17.11
CA MET A 333 -5.87 8.86 15.84
C MET A 333 -7.30 8.28 15.96
N TYR A 334 -7.48 7.12 16.59
CA TYR A 334 -8.77 6.48 16.84
C TYR A 334 -9.72 7.39 17.59
N ARG A 335 -9.23 8.04 18.66
CA ARG A 335 -10.00 9.01 19.44
C ARG A 335 -10.29 10.29 18.65
N GLU A 336 -9.35 10.78 17.85
CA GLU A 336 -9.56 11.96 17.00
C GLU A 336 -10.67 11.72 15.97
N LEU A 337 -10.66 10.57 15.30
CA LEU A 337 -11.64 10.20 14.28
C LEU A 337 -13.02 9.94 14.89
N LEU A 338 -13.09 9.07 15.89
CA LEU A 338 -14.36 8.62 16.49
C LEU A 338 -14.89 9.54 17.58
N GLY A 339 -14.07 10.45 18.11
CA GLY A 339 -14.47 11.35 19.20
C GLY A 339 -15.59 12.31 18.81
N THR A 340 -15.86 12.47 17.51
CA THR A 340 -17.05 13.19 17.02
C THR A 340 -18.34 12.39 17.17
N CYS A 341 -18.25 11.06 17.21
CA CYS A 341 -19.37 10.13 17.21
C CYS A 341 -19.60 9.45 18.56
N TYR A 342 -18.54 9.25 19.33
CA TYR A 342 -18.55 8.46 20.57
C TYR A 342 -17.82 9.19 21.69
N ARG A 343 -18.20 8.86 22.93
CA ARG A 343 -17.53 9.35 24.14
C ARG A 343 -16.51 8.33 24.64
N PHE A 344 -15.30 8.80 24.94
CA PHE A 344 -14.18 8.00 25.44
C PHE A 344 -14.01 8.10 26.96
N PRO A 345 -13.28 7.16 27.60
CA PRO A 345 -12.96 7.22 29.01
C PRO A 345 -12.15 8.49 29.33
N GLY A 346 -12.53 9.20 30.39
CA GLY A 346 -11.90 10.47 30.79
C GLY A 346 -12.45 11.71 30.07
N ASP A 347 -13.33 11.55 29.07
CA ASP A 347 -14.09 12.68 28.56
C ASP A 347 -15.05 13.21 29.63
N GLY A 348 -15.21 14.53 29.67
CA GLY A 348 -16.19 15.21 30.51
C GLY A 348 -17.64 14.89 30.10
N PRO A 349 -18.62 15.63 30.64
CA PRO A 349 -20.02 15.49 30.22
C PRO A 349 -20.16 15.75 28.71
N SER A 350 -20.82 14.82 28.00
CA SER A 350 -21.09 14.89 26.56
C SER A 350 -22.29 14.00 26.22
N ASP A 351 -23.12 14.44 25.27
CA ASP A 351 -24.32 13.73 24.81
C ASP A 351 -24.01 12.54 23.88
N LYS A 352 -22.74 12.26 23.61
CA LYS A 352 -22.33 11.14 22.74
C LYS A 352 -22.43 9.80 23.47
N PRO A 353 -22.88 8.73 22.79
CA PRO A 353 -22.98 7.41 23.38
C PRO A 353 -21.61 6.86 23.76
N ARG A 354 -21.58 6.05 24.82
CA ARG A 354 -20.45 5.16 25.11
C ARG A 354 -20.73 3.83 24.43
N VAL A 355 -19.69 3.11 24.03
CA VAL A 355 -19.83 1.75 23.52
C VAL A 355 -18.70 0.92 24.09
N SER A 356 -19.04 -0.15 24.80
CA SER A 356 -18.06 -1.01 25.49
C SER A 356 -16.99 -1.54 24.53
N ALA A 357 -17.39 -1.98 23.34
CA ALA A 357 -16.47 -2.49 22.31
C ALA A 357 -15.50 -1.39 21.80
N ILE A 358 -15.99 -0.17 21.54
CA ILE A 358 -15.16 0.98 21.15
C ILE A 358 -14.13 1.32 22.25
N ASN A 359 -14.56 1.30 23.52
CA ASN A 359 -13.70 1.57 24.66
C ASN A 359 -12.65 0.48 24.86
N LYS A 360 -13.00 -0.80 24.63
CA LYS A 360 -12.05 -1.92 24.72
C LYS A 360 -10.89 -1.75 23.74
N VAL A 361 -11.16 -1.34 22.50
CA VAL A 361 -10.12 -1.07 21.49
C VAL A 361 -9.19 0.04 21.99
N TYR A 362 -9.76 1.19 22.37
CA TYR A 362 -8.98 2.35 22.82
C TYR A 362 -8.12 2.05 24.04
N ILE A 363 -8.71 1.47 25.09
CA ILE A 363 -8.01 1.11 26.33
C ILE A 363 -6.93 0.05 26.05
N GLY A 364 -7.23 -0.93 25.19
CA GLY A 364 -6.30 -1.98 24.78
C GLY A 364 -5.02 -1.40 24.19
N CYS A 365 -5.15 -0.46 23.25
CA CYS A 365 -4.01 0.22 22.64
C CYS A 365 -3.23 1.08 23.65
N VAL A 366 -3.92 1.93 24.42
CA VAL A 366 -3.26 2.84 25.39
C VAL A 366 -2.53 2.08 26.48
N ARG A 367 -3.08 0.95 26.97
CA ARG A 367 -2.44 0.14 28.02
C ARG A 367 -1.37 -0.81 27.47
N GLY A 368 -1.36 -1.07 26.15
CA GLY A 368 -0.46 -2.05 25.53
C GLY A 368 -0.90 -3.49 25.75
N ASN A 369 -2.21 -3.73 25.92
CA ASN A 369 -2.78 -5.06 26.13
C ASN A 369 -3.25 -5.73 24.83
N VAL A 370 -3.00 -5.10 23.68
CA VAL A 370 -3.40 -5.59 22.36
C VAL A 370 -2.22 -5.54 21.41
N SER A 371 -2.08 -6.56 20.57
CA SER A 371 -1.13 -6.56 19.45
C SER A 371 -1.79 -5.97 18.19
N ALA A 372 -1.01 -5.64 17.17
CA ALA A 372 -1.56 -5.17 15.90
C ALA A 372 -2.54 -6.19 15.26
N SER A 373 -2.25 -7.50 15.38
CA SER A 373 -3.18 -8.55 14.95
C SER A 373 -4.48 -8.55 15.75
N GLY A 374 -4.40 -8.47 17.09
CA GLY A 374 -5.60 -8.42 17.92
C GLY A 374 -6.43 -7.16 17.69
N LEU A 375 -5.77 -6.04 17.35
CA LEU A 375 -6.42 -4.79 16.99
C LEU A 375 -7.23 -4.94 15.70
N LEU A 376 -6.68 -5.57 14.66
CA LEU A 376 -7.40 -5.81 13.41
C LEU A 376 -8.63 -6.71 13.63
N ASP A 377 -8.50 -7.77 14.44
CA ASP A 377 -9.60 -8.67 14.74
C ASP A 377 -10.76 -7.93 15.45
N LEU A 378 -10.45 -7.11 16.45
CA LEU A 378 -11.44 -6.29 17.16
C LEU A 378 -12.16 -5.31 16.23
N LEU A 379 -11.41 -4.60 15.37
CA LEU A 379 -11.97 -3.62 14.43
C LEU A 379 -12.81 -4.30 13.33
N SER A 380 -12.39 -5.47 12.87
CA SER A 380 -13.18 -6.26 11.91
C SER A 380 -14.51 -6.70 12.52
N GLY A 381 -14.51 -7.10 13.79
CA GLY A 381 -15.72 -7.38 14.55
C GLY A 381 -16.64 -6.16 14.67
N LEU A 382 -16.07 -4.99 15.01
CA LEU A 382 -16.81 -3.73 15.11
C LEU A 382 -17.42 -3.30 13.77
N VAL A 383 -16.68 -3.41 12.66
CA VAL A 383 -17.21 -3.11 11.31
C VAL A 383 -18.39 -4.03 10.99
N ALA A 384 -18.26 -5.33 11.26
CA ALA A 384 -19.33 -6.29 11.00
C ALA A 384 -20.57 -6.04 11.89
N GLU A 385 -20.38 -5.59 13.13
CA GLU A 385 -21.48 -5.20 14.02
C GLU A 385 -22.16 -3.90 13.57
N ALA A 386 -21.38 -2.92 13.10
CA ALA A 386 -21.87 -1.67 12.56
C ALA A 386 -22.76 -1.90 11.33
N GLN A 387 -22.30 -2.73 10.39
CA GLN A 387 -23.04 -3.11 9.18
C GLN A 387 -24.35 -3.85 9.47
N ARG A 388 -24.46 -4.52 10.63
CA ARG A 388 -25.71 -5.14 11.12
C ARG A 388 -26.62 -4.19 11.87
N GLY A 389 -26.26 -2.91 12.01
CA GLY A 389 -27.00 -1.90 12.77
C GLY A 389 -26.84 -2.01 14.30
N GLY A 390 -25.94 -2.87 14.80
CA GLY A 390 -25.83 -3.19 16.23
C GLY A 390 -25.26 -2.07 17.10
N LEU A 391 -24.36 -1.25 16.55
CA LEU A 391 -23.68 -0.18 17.31
C LEU A 391 -24.59 1.01 17.67
N GLY A 392 -25.83 1.04 17.20
CA GLY A 392 -26.82 2.07 17.49
C GLY A 392 -27.84 1.71 18.57
N GLN A 393 -27.92 0.44 19.00
CA GLN A 393 -28.97 -0.06 19.92
C GLN A 393 -28.44 -0.56 21.27
N SER A 394 -27.12 -0.65 21.46
CA SER A 394 -26.51 -1.11 22.70
C SER A 394 -26.14 0.06 23.60
N ASP A 395 -27.10 0.58 24.37
CA ASP A 395 -26.91 1.17 25.71
C ASP A 395 -28.28 1.73 26.19
N GLU A 396 -29.27 0.84 26.33
CA GLU A 396 -30.34 0.99 27.34
C GLU A 396 -30.06 0.03 28.51
#